data_AF-A0A8E8FTZ9-F1
#
_entry.id   AF-A0A8E8FTZ9-F1
#
_cell.length_a   1.000
_cell.length_b   1.000
_cell.length_c   1.000
_cell.angle_alpha   90.00
_cell.angle_beta   90.00
_cell.angle_gamma   90.00
#
_symmetry.space_group_name_H-M   'P 1'
#
loop_
_entity.id
_entity.type
_entity.pdbx_description
1 polymer ?
#
loop_
_entity_poly.entity_id
_entity_poly.type
_entity_poly.pdbx_seq_one_letter_code
_entity_poly.pdbx_strand_id
1 'polypeptide(L)'
;GIGKAGNPDVQPNVDIVIGPGTEVVAGEGKIVTAGGIDTHIHFICPQQAEEGLCSGLTTFIGGGTGPVAGSNATTVTPGVWNMSRMLEAVDDLPINVGLFGKGCVSKPEALREQIEAGAVGLKLHEDWGATPAAINNCMNVADEMDIQ
;
A
#
# COMPACT_ATOMS: atom_id res chain seq x y z
N GLY A 1 -5.91 22.87 -5.12
CA GLY A 1 -7.12 23.30 -4.38
C GLY A 1 -8.33 22.62 -4.97
N ILE A 2 -9.45 22.59 -4.24
CA ILE A 2 -10.78 22.25 -4.77
C ILE A 2 -11.62 23.51 -4.64
N GLY A 3 -12.12 24.06 -5.75
CA GLY A 3 -12.70 25.40 -5.75
C GLY A 3 -12.98 25.90 -7.16
N LYS A 4 -12.79 27.20 -7.40
CA LYS A 4 -13.02 27.86 -8.69
C LYS A 4 -11.69 28.25 -9.33
N ALA A 5 -11.27 27.47 -10.31
CA ALA A 5 -10.10 27.77 -11.11
C ALA A 5 -10.35 28.92 -12.12
N GLY A 6 -9.27 29.61 -12.56
CA GLY A 6 -9.37 30.62 -13.62
C GLY A 6 -8.27 31.68 -13.63
N ASN A 7 -8.54 32.81 -14.29
CA ASN A 7 -7.69 34.00 -14.28
C ASN A 7 -8.31 35.08 -13.35
N PRO A 8 -7.66 35.41 -12.21
CA PRO A 8 -8.17 36.42 -11.28
C PRO A 8 -8.22 37.84 -11.87
N ASP A 9 -7.48 38.16 -12.94
CA ASP A 9 -7.49 39.49 -13.56
C ASP A 9 -8.85 39.87 -14.16
N VAL A 10 -9.63 38.87 -14.56
CA VAL A 10 -10.89 39.06 -15.30
C VAL A 10 -12.05 38.22 -14.78
N GLN A 11 -11.84 37.35 -13.79
CA GLN A 11 -12.87 36.49 -13.22
C GLN A 11 -12.96 36.63 -11.70
N PRO A 12 -14.16 36.79 -11.12
CA PRO A 12 -14.32 36.90 -9.67
C PRO A 12 -14.06 35.56 -8.96
N ASN A 13 -13.65 35.64 -7.68
CA ASN A 13 -13.54 34.51 -6.74
C ASN A 13 -12.63 33.34 -7.21
N VAL A 14 -11.57 33.63 -7.97
CA VAL A 14 -10.57 32.63 -8.33
C VAL A 14 -9.68 32.30 -7.14
N ASP A 15 -9.64 31.03 -6.75
CA ASP A 15 -8.76 30.48 -5.70
C ASP A 15 -7.73 29.47 -6.25
N ILE A 16 -7.83 29.11 -7.53
CA ILE A 16 -6.89 28.23 -8.24
C ILE A 16 -6.50 28.88 -9.58
N VAL A 17 -5.32 29.49 -9.65
CA VAL A 17 -4.88 30.24 -10.83
C VAL A 17 -4.47 29.30 -11.98
N ILE A 18 -4.94 29.59 -13.19
CA ILE A 18 -4.51 28.94 -14.44
C ILE A 18 -3.54 29.88 -15.15
N GLY A 19 -2.32 29.42 -15.41
CA GLY A 19 -1.27 30.19 -16.09
C GLY A 19 -0.51 29.39 -17.14
N PRO A 20 0.59 29.93 -17.69
CA PRO A 20 1.35 29.29 -18.75
C PRO A 20 1.96 27.92 -18.40
N GLY A 21 2.11 27.61 -17.10
CA GLY A 21 2.61 26.32 -16.60
C GLY A 21 1.51 25.35 -16.16
N THR A 22 0.24 25.64 -16.48
CA THR A 22 -0.90 24.81 -16.05
C THR A 22 -1.38 23.92 -17.19
N GLU A 23 -1.30 22.60 -17.00
CA GLU A 23 -1.95 21.62 -17.87
C GLU A 23 -3.45 21.47 -17.51
N VAL A 24 -4.27 21.03 -18.46
CA VAL A 24 -5.73 20.93 -18.33
C VAL A 24 -6.24 19.53 -18.67
N VAL A 25 -7.01 18.94 -17.75
CA VAL A 25 -7.82 17.74 -17.99
C VAL A 25 -9.30 18.11 -17.95
N ALA A 26 -10.03 17.83 -19.03
CA ALA A 26 -11.45 18.16 -19.16
C ALA A 26 -12.35 17.20 -18.34
N GLY A 27 -12.99 17.73 -17.28
CA GLY A 27 -13.80 16.97 -16.33
C GLY A 27 -15.32 17.09 -16.56
N GLU A 28 -15.77 17.90 -17.52
CA GLU A 28 -17.19 18.13 -17.75
C GLU A 28 -17.95 16.86 -18.13
N GLY A 29 -19.08 16.63 -17.46
CA GLY A 29 -19.89 15.43 -17.63
C GLY A 29 -19.21 14.14 -17.15
N LYS A 30 -18.12 14.23 -16.37
CA LYS A 30 -17.45 13.08 -15.74
C LYS A 30 -17.68 13.10 -14.23
N ILE A 31 -17.58 11.91 -13.63
CA ILE A 31 -17.44 11.77 -12.18
C ILE A 31 -15.95 11.53 -11.92
N VAL A 32 -15.40 12.32 -11.00
CA VAL A 32 -14.02 12.14 -10.53
C VAL A 32 -14.09 11.60 -9.11
N THR A 33 -13.44 10.47 -8.87
CA THR A 33 -13.29 9.86 -7.54
C THR A 33 -11.82 9.88 -7.14
N ALA A 34 -11.55 9.65 -5.85
CA ALA A 34 -10.22 9.20 -5.47
C ALA A 34 -9.92 7.84 -6.12
N GLY A 35 -8.65 7.51 -6.28
CA GLY A 35 -8.26 6.15 -6.64
C GLY A 35 -8.56 5.18 -5.51
N GLY A 36 -8.95 3.96 -5.85
CA GLY A 36 -9.22 2.92 -4.87
C GLY A 36 -7.96 2.45 -4.14
N ILE A 37 -8.16 1.94 -2.92
CA ILE A 37 -7.11 1.39 -2.07
C ILE A 37 -7.53 -0.04 -1.72
N ASP A 38 -6.74 -1.02 -2.16
CA ASP A 38 -6.93 -2.42 -1.79
C ASP A 38 -5.89 -2.81 -0.75
N THR A 39 -6.36 -3.28 0.40
CA THR A 39 -5.53 -3.60 1.57
C THR A 39 -5.40 -5.10 1.84
N HIS A 40 -5.76 -5.96 0.90
CA HIS A 40 -5.60 -7.42 1.01
C HIS A 40 -4.91 -8.02 -0.23
N ILE A 41 -3.83 -7.38 -0.68
CA ILE A 41 -3.12 -7.83 -1.87
C ILE A 41 -2.17 -8.98 -1.55
N HIS A 42 -2.32 -10.08 -2.27
CA HIS A 42 -1.28 -11.09 -2.39
C HIS A 42 -0.40 -10.72 -3.57
N PHE A 43 0.87 -10.35 -3.33
CA PHE A 43 1.83 -10.04 -4.40
C PHE A 43 2.36 -11.35 -5.02
N ILE A 44 1.50 -11.97 -5.83
CA ILE A 44 1.76 -13.25 -6.51
C ILE A 44 2.44 -12.99 -7.86
N CYS A 45 2.03 -11.94 -8.57
CA CYS A 45 2.64 -11.57 -9.84
C CYS A 45 2.48 -10.06 -10.13
N PRO A 46 3.44 -9.44 -10.86
CA PRO A 46 3.41 -8.00 -11.13
C PRO A 46 2.25 -7.55 -12.03
N GLN A 47 1.68 -8.46 -12.82
CA GLN A 47 0.54 -8.17 -13.71
C GLN A 47 -0.70 -7.65 -12.95
N GLN A 48 -0.81 -7.98 -11.66
CA GLN A 48 -1.90 -7.50 -10.80
C GLN A 48 -1.95 -5.96 -10.73
N ALA A 49 -0.82 -5.27 -10.86
CA ALA A 49 -0.78 -3.79 -10.82
C ALA A 49 -1.53 -3.17 -12.00
N GLU A 50 -1.36 -3.73 -13.20
CA GLU A 50 -2.08 -3.26 -14.39
C GLU A 50 -3.59 -3.52 -14.28
N GLU A 51 -3.98 -4.70 -13.79
CA GLU A 51 -5.39 -5.03 -13.56
C GLU A 51 -6.02 -4.11 -12.50
N GLY A 52 -5.29 -3.82 -11.42
CA GLY A 52 -5.70 -2.87 -10.40
C GLY A 52 -5.92 -1.48 -10.99
N LEU A 53 -4.95 -0.97 -11.74
CA LEU A 53 -5.04 0.36 -12.35
C LEU A 53 -6.23 0.47 -13.31
N CYS A 54 -6.45 -0.55 -14.15
CA CYS A 54 -7.59 -0.62 -15.07
C CYS A 54 -8.95 -0.62 -14.35
N SER A 55 -9.01 -1.15 -13.12
CA SER A 55 -10.22 -1.13 -12.28
C SER A 55 -10.35 0.13 -11.42
N GLY A 56 -9.40 1.06 -11.49
CA GLY A 56 -9.40 2.32 -10.74
C GLY A 56 -8.71 2.25 -9.37
N LEU A 57 -7.98 1.17 -9.07
CA LEU A 57 -7.12 1.09 -7.89
C LEU A 57 -5.81 1.85 -8.14
N THR A 58 -5.33 2.53 -7.11
CA THR A 58 -4.08 3.31 -7.17
C THR A 58 -3.13 3.00 -6.02
N THR A 59 -3.56 2.18 -5.07
CA THR A 59 -2.76 1.77 -3.91
C THR A 59 -3.03 0.32 -3.58
N PHE A 60 -1.96 -0.45 -3.44
CA PHE A 60 -1.95 -1.83 -2.99
C PHE A 60 -1.26 -1.94 -1.64
N ILE A 61 -1.94 -2.53 -0.66
CA ILE A 61 -1.35 -2.88 0.64
C ILE A 61 -1.57 -4.37 0.86
N GLY A 62 -0.51 -5.08 1.21
CA GLY A 62 -0.54 -6.54 1.27
C GLY A 62 0.84 -7.15 1.42
N GLY A 63 1.06 -8.38 0.97
CA GLY A 63 2.38 -9.01 1.04
C GLY A 63 2.55 -10.17 0.07
N GLY A 64 3.79 -10.51 -0.25
CA GLY A 64 4.11 -11.60 -1.15
C GLY A 64 5.52 -11.52 -1.71
N THR A 65 5.97 -12.59 -2.35
CA THR A 65 7.31 -12.75 -2.93
C THR A 65 7.26 -13.42 -4.31
N GLY A 66 6.12 -13.27 -5.02
CA GLY A 66 5.84 -13.99 -6.25
C GLY A 66 5.04 -15.27 -6.03
N PRO A 67 4.98 -16.17 -7.03
CA PRO A 67 4.04 -17.31 -7.05
C PRO A 67 4.52 -18.51 -6.24
N VAL A 68 4.89 -18.28 -4.98
CA VAL A 68 5.31 -19.31 -4.03
C VAL A 68 4.16 -19.66 -3.07
N ALA A 69 4.17 -20.88 -2.54
CA ALA A 69 3.08 -21.39 -1.70
C ALA A 69 2.68 -20.43 -0.56
N GLY A 70 3.67 -19.82 0.10
CA GLY A 70 3.41 -18.86 1.17
C GLY A 70 2.65 -17.61 0.72
N SER A 71 3.01 -17.03 -0.44
CA SER A 71 2.36 -15.83 -0.98
C SER A 71 1.02 -16.13 -1.64
N ASN A 72 0.86 -17.33 -2.21
CA ASN A 72 -0.43 -17.81 -2.70
C ASN A 72 -1.45 -18.01 -1.57
N ALA A 73 -0.98 -18.32 -0.36
CA ALA A 73 -1.81 -18.53 0.81
C ALA A 73 -1.98 -17.29 1.68
N THR A 74 -0.95 -16.45 1.79
CA THR A 74 -0.89 -15.37 2.80
C THR A 74 -0.32 -14.07 2.24
N THR A 75 -0.90 -12.93 2.65
CA THR A 75 -0.39 -11.58 2.35
C THR A 75 0.86 -11.23 3.17
N VAL A 76 1.95 -11.97 2.95
CA VAL A 76 3.17 -11.88 3.78
C VAL A 76 4.41 -11.76 2.89
N THR A 77 5.22 -10.75 3.16
CA THR A 77 6.60 -10.59 2.67
C THR A 77 7.56 -10.90 3.84
N PRO A 78 8.08 -12.15 3.95
CA PRO A 78 8.68 -12.61 5.20
C PRO A 78 10.15 -12.21 5.33
N GLY A 79 10.48 -11.48 6.40
CA GLY A 79 11.86 -11.19 6.79
C GLY A 79 12.52 -10.06 5.99
N VAL A 80 13.64 -9.57 6.53
CA VAL A 80 14.39 -8.40 6.03
C VAL A 80 14.76 -8.52 4.56
N TRP A 81 15.32 -9.66 4.14
CA TRP A 81 15.81 -9.83 2.77
C TRP A 81 14.70 -9.75 1.73
N ASN A 82 13.57 -10.44 1.95
CA ASN A 82 12.43 -10.39 1.03
C ASN A 82 11.81 -8.99 1.02
N MET A 83 11.74 -8.32 2.17
CA MET A 83 11.26 -6.94 2.26
C MET A 83 12.08 -6.02 1.34
N SER A 84 13.41 -6.04 1.46
CA SER A 84 14.28 -5.22 0.61
C SER A 84 14.14 -5.55 -0.87
N ARG A 85 14.07 -6.83 -1.25
CA ARG A 85 13.88 -7.24 -2.65
C ARG A 85 12.53 -6.83 -3.22
N MET A 86 11.47 -6.91 -2.43
CA MET A 86 10.14 -6.49 -2.87
C MET A 86 10.04 -4.98 -2.99
N LEU A 87 10.63 -4.21 -2.07
CA LEU A 87 10.69 -2.75 -2.18
C LEU A 87 11.41 -2.31 -3.46
N GLU A 88 12.52 -2.97 -3.82
CA GLU A 88 13.20 -2.73 -5.10
C GLU A 88 12.32 -3.13 -6.30
N ALA A 89 11.62 -4.26 -6.22
CA ALA A 89 10.81 -4.75 -7.33
C ALA A 89 9.55 -3.90 -7.60
N VAL A 90 8.99 -3.24 -6.59
CA VAL A 90 7.77 -2.44 -6.74
C VAL A 90 8.03 -0.99 -7.16
N ASP A 91 9.28 -0.54 -7.20
CA ASP A 91 9.66 0.82 -7.61
C ASP A 91 9.27 1.12 -9.08
N ASP A 92 9.24 0.08 -9.92
CA ASP A 92 8.84 0.16 -11.34
C ASP A 92 7.32 0.01 -11.57
N LEU A 93 6.52 -0.23 -10.52
CA LEU A 93 5.07 -0.40 -10.67
C LEU A 93 4.34 0.95 -10.62
N PRO A 94 3.36 1.19 -11.51
CA PRO A 94 2.60 2.44 -11.53
C PRO A 94 1.50 2.47 -10.45
N ILE A 95 1.81 2.03 -9.24
CA ILE A 95 0.87 1.96 -8.11
C ILE A 95 1.59 2.23 -6.79
N ASN A 96 0.93 2.89 -5.83
CA ASN A 96 1.48 3.01 -4.48
C ASN A 96 1.48 1.64 -3.79
N VAL A 97 2.53 1.31 -3.04
CA VAL A 97 2.65 0.00 -2.38
C VAL A 97 2.96 0.12 -0.89
N GLY A 98 2.26 -0.66 -0.07
CA GLY A 98 2.60 -0.98 1.31
C GLY A 98 2.76 -2.49 1.52
N LEU A 99 3.83 -2.93 2.18
CA LEU A 99 4.13 -4.35 2.39
C LEU A 99 3.91 -4.79 3.84
N PHE A 100 3.33 -5.96 4.02
CA PHE A 100 3.11 -6.62 5.30
C PHE A 100 4.20 -7.66 5.57
N GLY A 101 4.75 -7.62 6.78
CA GLY A 101 5.62 -8.68 7.32
C GLY A 101 4.81 -9.88 7.86
N LYS A 102 5.52 -10.91 8.32
CA LYS A 102 4.91 -12.07 8.98
C LYS A 102 4.66 -11.77 10.46
N GLY A 103 3.40 -11.76 10.88
CA GLY A 103 3.00 -11.50 12.27
C GLY A 103 2.94 -12.75 13.16
N CYS A 104 2.91 -13.95 12.60
CA CYS A 104 2.79 -15.21 13.37
C CYS A 104 4.12 -15.63 14.04
N VAL A 105 4.58 -14.85 15.02
CA VAL A 105 5.80 -15.10 15.80
C VAL A 105 5.50 -14.85 17.28
N SER A 106 6.05 -15.67 18.19
CA SER A 106 5.81 -15.55 19.64
C SER A 106 6.87 -14.72 20.39
N LYS A 107 7.85 -14.17 19.67
CA LYS A 107 8.88 -13.27 20.21
C LYS A 107 8.92 -11.98 19.38
N PRO A 108 9.15 -10.81 20.01
CA PRO A 108 8.95 -9.52 19.35
C PRO A 108 10.09 -9.14 18.41
N GLU A 109 11.31 -9.60 18.63
CA GLU A 109 12.50 -9.12 17.90
C GLU A 109 12.41 -9.35 16.39
N ALA A 110 11.91 -10.53 15.99
CA ALA A 110 11.71 -10.87 14.58
C ALA A 110 10.55 -10.10 13.92
N LEU A 111 9.65 -9.49 14.70
CA LEU A 111 8.63 -8.60 14.16
C LEU A 111 9.21 -7.20 13.93
N ARG A 112 9.96 -6.69 14.91
CA ARG A 112 10.62 -5.37 14.82
C ARG A 112 11.57 -5.28 13.63
N GLU A 113 12.40 -6.30 13.39
CA GLU A 113 13.34 -6.28 12.25
C GLU A 113 12.63 -6.20 10.89
N GLN A 114 11.43 -6.78 10.76
CA GLN A 114 10.65 -6.70 9.51
C GLN A 114 10.07 -5.30 9.29
N ILE A 115 9.65 -4.65 10.38
CA ILE A 115 9.13 -3.28 10.35
C ILE A 115 10.25 -2.30 10.04
N GLU A 116 11.40 -2.43 10.71
CA GLU A 116 12.61 -1.65 10.41
C GLU A 116 13.11 -1.83 8.97
N ALA A 117 12.87 -3.01 8.37
CA ALA A 117 13.19 -3.28 6.98
C ALA A 117 12.20 -2.66 5.98
N GLY A 118 11.08 -2.10 6.44
CA GLY A 118 10.09 -1.39 5.61
C GLY A 118 8.69 -1.98 5.59
N ALA A 119 8.36 -2.96 6.45
CA ALA A 119 6.97 -3.40 6.60
C ALA A 119 6.11 -2.26 7.18
N VAL A 120 4.97 -1.98 6.56
CA VAL A 120 3.97 -1.00 7.06
C VAL A 120 2.89 -1.65 7.94
N GLY A 121 2.96 -2.97 8.09
CA GLY A 121 2.03 -3.76 8.89
C GLY A 121 2.45 -5.21 9.01
N LEU A 122 1.71 -6.00 9.79
CA LEU A 122 1.99 -7.42 10.01
C LEU A 122 0.75 -8.28 9.76
N LYS A 123 0.89 -9.35 9.00
CA LYS A 123 -0.19 -10.31 8.78
C LYS A 123 -0.09 -11.49 9.74
N LEU A 124 -1.12 -11.65 10.58
CA LEU A 124 -1.44 -12.91 11.25
C LEU A 124 -2.28 -13.78 10.30
N HIS A 125 -1.88 -15.03 10.10
CA HIS A 125 -2.57 -15.99 9.24
C HIS A 125 -2.54 -17.39 9.85
N GLU A 126 -3.64 -18.15 9.73
CA GLU A 126 -3.78 -19.47 10.34
C GLU A 126 -2.75 -20.49 9.80
N ASP A 127 -2.45 -20.45 8.49
CA ASP A 127 -1.40 -21.25 7.85
C ASP A 127 -0.01 -21.08 8.48
N TRP A 128 0.23 -19.95 9.14
CA TRP A 128 1.46 -19.69 9.91
C TRP A 128 1.28 -19.83 11.43
N GLY A 129 0.09 -20.21 11.90
CA GLY A 129 -0.24 -20.36 13.31
C GLY A 129 -0.70 -19.05 13.96
N ALA A 130 -1.96 -18.67 13.68
CA ALA A 130 -2.67 -17.57 14.35
C ALA A 130 -3.07 -17.95 15.79
N THR A 131 -2.08 -18.32 16.60
CA THR A 131 -2.25 -18.75 17.99
C THR A 131 -2.40 -17.55 18.92
N PRO A 132 -3.03 -17.69 20.10
CA PRO A 132 -3.14 -16.60 21.08
C PRO A 132 -1.80 -15.94 21.44
N ALA A 133 -0.73 -16.74 21.54
CA ALA A 133 0.61 -16.24 21.83
C ALA A 133 1.18 -15.36 20.70
N ALA A 134 0.97 -15.77 19.44
CA ALA A 134 1.37 -14.99 18.28
C ALA A 134 0.55 -13.71 18.15
N ILE A 135 -0.77 -13.78 18.34
CA ILE A 135 -1.67 -12.62 18.30
C ILE A 135 -1.24 -11.59 19.34
N ASN A 136 -1.09 -11.99 20.60
CA ASN A 136 -0.72 -11.07 21.68
C ASN A 136 0.64 -10.41 21.44
N ASN A 137 1.64 -11.18 21.00
CA ASN A 137 2.96 -10.63 20.67
C ASN A 137 2.89 -9.63 19.51
N CYS A 138 2.13 -9.96 18.45
CA CYS A 138 1.97 -9.10 17.28
C CYS A 138 1.29 -7.77 17.64
N MET A 139 0.19 -7.80 18.40
CA MET A 139 -0.51 -6.57 18.81
C MET A 139 0.37 -5.66 19.67
N ASN A 140 1.16 -6.23 20.59
CA ASN A 140 2.08 -5.43 21.41
C ASN A 140 3.16 -4.73 20.58
N VAL A 141 3.70 -5.41 19.55
CA VAL A 141 4.69 -4.79 18.65
C VAL A 141 4.02 -3.74 17.74
N ALA A 142 2.78 -3.98 17.32
CA ALA A 142 2.03 -3.02 16.52
C ALA A 142 1.79 -1.71 17.28
N ASP A 143 1.37 -1.79 18.55
CA ASP A 143 1.21 -0.62 19.43
C ASP A 143 2.56 0.11 19.67
N GLU A 144 3.65 -0.65 19.81
CA GLU A 144 5.00 -0.09 20.03
C GLU A 144 5.52 0.70 18.82
N MET A 145 5.23 0.22 17.61
CA MET A 145 5.83 0.73 16.37
C MET A 145 4.86 1.50 15.47
N ASP A 146 3.61 1.71 15.93
CA ASP A 146 2.56 2.46 15.22
C ASP A 146 2.29 1.93 13.80
N ILE A 147 2.07 0.62 13.70
CA ILE A 147 1.69 -0.07 12.45
C ILE A 147 0.36 -0.80 12.61
N GLN A 148 -0.23 -1.22 11.48
CA GLN A 148 -1.45 -2.04 11.45
C GLN A 148 -1.15 -3.54 11.40
#